data_AF-A0A2R8CE76-F1
#
_entry.id   AF-A0A2R8CE76-F1
#
_cell.length_a   1.000
_cell.length_b   1.000
_cell.length_c   1.000
_cell.angle_alpha   90.00
_cell.angle_beta   90.00
_cell.angle_gamma   90.00
#
_symmetry.space_group_name_H-M   'P 1'
#
loop_
_entity.id
_entity.type
_entity.pdbx_description
1 polymer ?
#
loop_
_entity_poly.entity_id
_entity_poly.type
_entity_poly.pdbx_seq_one_letter_code
_entity_poly.pdbx_strand_id
1 'polypeptide(L)'
;MIEILLFLAAAAAQSSQSGGASAAVSQSTDAPPAFLAPESNLVAEPQVPTGKFTTAVEIKPILAATRGNWIGVREFNGQDLLYVTHLWSWRCGLVELRIGINGAAPEVWPLPTCHEDEPAPNAIKEQDGLPYRNYGLGSVQAIDVELTYDDLTTESASFERQAVKIP
;
A
#
# COMPACT_ATOMS: atom_id res chain seq x y z
N MET A 1 -57.74 -12.46 -16.69
CA MET A 1 -58.90 -11.67 -16.22
C MET A 1 -58.42 -10.92 -14.99
N ILE A 2 -57.84 -9.72 -15.13
CA ILE A 2 -58.52 -8.40 -15.25
C ILE A 2 -59.41 -8.20 -14.01
N GLU A 3 -59.05 -7.36 -13.03
CA GLU A 3 -59.12 -5.88 -12.97
C GLU A 3 -58.14 -5.39 -11.86
N ILE A 4 -57.18 -4.48 -12.08
CA ILE A 4 -57.28 -3.00 -12.12
C ILE A 4 -58.12 -2.39 -10.99
N LEU A 5 -57.46 -1.72 -10.04
CA LEU A 5 -58.01 -0.54 -9.34
C LEU A 5 -56.84 0.38 -8.91
N LEU A 6 -56.61 1.41 -9.73
CA LEU A 6 -55.88 2.63 -9.40
C LEU A 6 -56.62 3.37 -8.27
N PHE A 7 -55.89 3.87 -7.27
CA PHE A 7 -56.30 5.06 -6.54
C PHE A 7 -55.12 6.04 -6.42
N LEU A 8 -55.24 7.13 -7.17
CA LEU A 8 -54.56 8.41 -6.99
C LEU A 8 -55.38 9.25 -6.00
N ALA A 9 -54.75 9.82 -4.96
CA ALA A 9 -55.18 11.10 -4.39
C ALA A 9 -54.08 11.69 -3.49
N ALA A 10 -53.76 12.95 -3.77
CA ALA A 10 -52.82 13.82 -3.07
C ALA A 10 -53.45 14.51 -1.84
N ALA A 11 -52.63 14.97 -0.88
CA ALA A 11 -52.64 16.36 -0.36
C ALA A 11 -51.80 16.49 0.93
N ALA A 12 -51.23 17.69 1.08
CA ALA A 12 -50.26 18.13 2.06
C ALA A 12 -50.80 18.35 3.48
N ALA A 13 -49.91 18.29 4.48
CA ALA A 13 -49.86 19.24 5.60
C ALA A 13 -48.51 19.15 6.33
N GLN A 14 -47.88 20.31 6.50
CA GLN A 14 -46.64 20.55 7.22
C GLN A 14 -46.86 20.46 8.73
N SER A 15 -45.85 20.00 9.47
CA SER A 15 -45.67 20.43 10.86
C SER A 15 -44.20 20.74 11.11
N SER A 16 -43.98 21.99 11.48
CA SER A 16 -42.72 22.58 11.88
C SER A 16 -42.29 22.01 13.24
N GLN A 17 -41.02 21.61 13.38
CA GLN A 17 -40.42 21.50 14.70
C GLN A 17 -39.04 22.15 14.71
N SER A 18 -38.94 23.09 15.64
CA SER A 18 -37.86 24.01 15.91
C SER A 18 -36.75 23.37 16.74
N GLY A 19 -35.52 23.83 16.48
CA GLY A 19 -34.59 24.20 17.54
C GLY A 19 -33.65 23.10 18.04
N GLY A 20 -32.37 23.26 17.73
CA GLY A 20 -31.30 22.50 18.39
C GLY A 20 -29.99 22.42 17.62
N ALA A 21 -29.48 23.55 17.12
CA ALA A 21 -28.14 23.61 16.55
C ALA A 21 -27.11 23.50 17.68
N SER A 22 -26.68 22.28 18.00
CA SER A 22 -25.44 22.04 18.73
C SER A 22 -24.32 21.92 17.70
N ALA A 23 -23.60 23.02 17.49
CA ALA A 23 -22.42 23.05 16.65
C ALA A 23 -21.32 22.19 17.29
N ALA A 24 -21.24 20.93 16.88
CA ALA A 24 -20.04 20.13 17.07
C ALA A 24 -18.96 20.74 16.18
N VAL A 25 -17.97 21.36 16.85
CA VAL A 25 -16.78 21.92 16.23
C VAL A 25 -16.05 20.78 15.52
N SER A 26 -16.15 20.74 14.19
CA SER A 26 -15.26 19.95 13.35
C SER A 26 -13.85 20.46 13.58
N GLN A 27 -13.09 19.75 14.41
CA GLN A 27 -11.65 19.94 14.47
C GLN A 27 -11.09 19.40 13.15
N SER A 28 -10.90 20.31 12.20
CA SER A 28 -10.00 20.10 11.08
C SER A 28 -8.62 19.86 11.69
N THR A 29 -8.18 18.61 11.70
CA THR A 29 -6.76 18.28 11.85
C THR A 29 -6.08 18.86 10.63
N ASP A 30 -5.56 20.08 10.77
CA ASP A 30 -4.75 20.75 9.76
C ASP A 30 -3.50 19.89 9.54
N ALA A 31 -3.51 19.11 8.47
CA ALA A 31 -2.31 18.46 8.00
C ALA A 31 -1.29 19.58 7.71
N PRO A 32 -0.02 19.45 8.13
CA PRO A 32 0.99 20.44 7.83
C PRO A 32 0.96 20.78 6.33
N PRO A 33 1.04 22.06 5.96
CA PRO A 33 1.00 22.43 4.55
C PRO A 33 2.14 21.74 3.80
N ALA A 34 1.85 21.26 2.59
CA ALA A 34 2.71 20.34 1.83
C ALA A 34 4.17 20.78 1.66
N PHE A 35 4.49 22.07 1.83
CA PHE A 35 5.86 22.61 1.81
C PHE A 35 6.68 22.33 3.09
N LEU A 36 6.06 21.80 4.14
CA LEU A 36 6.74 21.34 5.37
C LEU A 36 6.99 19.83 5.38
N ALA A 37 6.55 19.11 4.34
CA ALA A 37 6.95 17.72 4.16
C ALA A 37 8.44 17.69 3.79
N PRO A 38 9.24 16.79 4.38
CA PRO A 38 10.64 16.63 3.98
C PRO A 38 10.68 16.29 2.49
N GLU A 39 11.31 17.16 1.69
CA GLU A 39 11.54 16.90 0.27
C GLU A 39 12.45 15.66 0.17
N SER A 40 11.92 14.54 -0.32
CA SER A 40 12.78 13.42 -0.67
C SER A 40 13.65 13.89 -1.84
N ASN A 41 14.98 13.90 -1.68
CA ASN A 41 15.93 14.28 -2.74
C ASN A 41 16.02 13.20 -3.86
N LEU A 42 14.91 12.53 -4.16
CA LEU A 42 14.84 11.50 -5.18
C LEU A 42 14.77 12.16 -6.57
N VAL A 43 15.51 11.58 -7.51
CA VAL A 43 15.57 12.04 -8.90
C VAL A 43 15.16 10.87 -9.79
N ALA A 44 14.27 11.12 -10.74
CA ALA A 44 13.82 10.08 -11.66
C ALA A 44 14.96 9.59 -12.55
N GLU A 45 15.09 8.28 -12.67
CA GLU A 45 16.10 7.61 -13.47
C GLU A 45 15.63 7.38 -14.92
N PRO A 46 16.56 7.31 -15.91
CA PRO A 46 16.21 7.03 -17.29
C PRO A 46 15.56 5.65 -17.48
N GLN A 47 14.36 5.63 -18.06
CA GLN A 47 13.59 4.40 -18.29
C GLN A 47 13.95 3.72 -19.62
N VAL A 48 15.18 3.21 -19.70
CA VAL A 48 15.67 2.43 -20.84
C VAL A 48 15.70 0.94 -20.46
N PRO A 49 14.93 0.07 -21.14
CA PRO A 49 14.96 -1.35 -20.85
C PRO A 49 16.37 -1.95 -20.93
N THR A 50 16.78 -2.62 -19.87
CA THR A 50 18.12 -3.20 -19.74
C THR A 50 18.18 -4.67 -20.14
N GLY A 51 17.01 -5.35 -20.18
CA GLY A 51 16.91 -6.79 -20.29
C GLY A 51 17.24 -7.52 -18.97
N LYS A 52 17.47 -6.78 -17.88
CA LYS A 52 17.82 -7.30 -16.55
C LYS A 52 16.80 -6.95 -15.46
N PHE A 53 15.68 -6.32 -15.82
CA PHE A 53 14.63 -5.91 -14.89
C PHE A 53 15.14 -4.94 -13.81
N THR A 54 15.90 -3.93 -14.24
CA THR A 54 16.51 -2.93 -13.34
C THR A 54 15.83 -1.56 -13.41
N THR A 55 14.75 -1.44 -14.19
CA THR A 55 14.03 -0.16 -14.40
C THR A 55 12.53 -0.32 -14.16
N ALA A 56 11.82 0.75 -13.79
CA ALA A 56 10.37 0.75 -13.62
C ALA A 56 9.63 0.28 -14.87
N VAL A 57 10.07 0.72 -16.06
CA VAL A 57 9.44 0.31 -17.33
C VAL A 57 9.46 -1.22 -17.51
N GLU A 58 10.46 -1.91 -16.95
CA GLU A 58 10.56 -3.37 -16.98
C GLU A 58 9.76 -4.03 -15.85
N ILE A 59 9.81 -3.51 -14.62
CA ILE A 59 9.27 -4.21 -13.44
C ILE A 59 7.81 -3.89 -13.13
N LYS A 60 7.32 -2.70 -13.48
CA LYS A 60 5.95 -2.26 -13.13
C LYS A 60 4.87 -3.22 -13.61
N PRO A 61 4.86 -3.68 -14.88
CA PRO A 61 3.82 -4.62 -15.32
C PRO A 61 3.84 -5.93 -14.53
N ILE A 62 5.03 -6.36 -14.10
CA ILE A 62 5.21 -7.58 -13.31
C ILE A 62 4.67 -7.38 -11.90
N LEU A 63 5.04 -6.27 -11.24
CA LEU A 63 4.56 -5.96 -9.90
C LEU A 63 3.04 -5.72 -9.90
N ALA A 64 2.49 -5.04 -10.90
CA ALA A 64 1.04 -4.89 -11.05
C ALA A 64 0.33 -6.24 -11.22
N ALA A 65 0.86 -7.13 -12.07
CA ALA A 65 0.28 -8.47 -12.29
C ALA A 65 0.43 -9.41 -11.07
N THR A 66 1.42 -9.15 -10.21
CA THR A 66 1.73 -9.97 -9.04
C THR A 66 1.38 -9.29 -7.73
N ARG A 67 0.51 -8.27 -7.75
CA ARG A 67 0.12 -7.48 -6.57
C ARG A 67 -0.30 -8.33 -5.37
N GLY A 68 -1.05 -9.40 -5.60
CA GLY A 68 -1.46 -10.33 -4.53
C GLY A 68 -0.32 -11.06 -3.81
N ASN A 69 0.90 -11.04 -4.36
CA ASN A 69 2.09 -11.71 -3.84
C ASN A 69 3.15 -10.74 -3.31
N TRP A 70 2.89 -9.43 -3.27
CA TRP A 70 3.88 -8.44 -2.84
C TRP A 70 4.42 -8.72 -1.43
N ILE A 71 3.52 -9.13 -0.53
CA ILE A 71 3.83 -9.39 0.86
C ILE A 71 3.22 -10.71 1.32
N GLY A 72 3.77 -11.27 2.40
CA GLY A 72 3.23 -12.47 3.04
C GLY A 72 3.36 -12.39 4.55
N VAL A 73 2.33 -12.83 5.28
CA VAL A 73 2.35 -12.90 6.75
C VAL A 73 2.41 -14.36 7.18
N ARG A 74 3.42 -14.72 7.96
CA ARG A 74 3.61 -16.07 8.50
C ARG A 74 3.61 -16.07 10.01
N GLU A 75 2.94 -17.04 10.62
CA GLU A 75 3.08 -17.31 12.04
C GLU A 75 4.25 -18.27 12.25
N PHE A 76 5.29 -17.84 12.93
CA PHE A 76 6.49 -18.64 13.14
C PHE A 76 7.12 -18.32 14.50
N ASN A 77 7.48 -19.36 15.26
CA ASN A 77 8.12 -19.23 16.59
C ASN A 77 7.40 -18.25 17.54
N GLY A 78 6.06 -18.22 17.52
CA GLY A 78 5.27 -17.33 18.38
C GLY A 78 5.32 -15.86 17.97
N GLN A 79 5.62 -15.57 16.70
CA GLN A 79 5.68 -14.23 16.12
C GLN A 79 4.94 -14.20 14.79
N ASP A 80 4.53 -13.01 14.38
CA ASP A 80 4.18 -12.74 12.99
C ASP A 80 5.43 -12.28 12.24
N LEU A 81 5.74 -12.92 11.11
CA LEU A 81 6.77 -12.48 10.18
C LEU A 81 6.08 -11.87 8.97
N LEU A 82 6.32 -10.58 8.70
CA LEU A 82 5.84 -9.92 7.49
C LEU A 82 6.97 -9.88 6.46
N TYR A 83 6.83 -10.70 5.43
CA TYR A 83 7.78 -10.85 4.32
C TYR A 83 7.52 -9.85 3.20
N VAL A 84 8.61 -9.32 2.64
CA VAL A 84 8.67 -8.48 1.43
C VAL A 84 9.60 -9.11 0.37
N THR A 85 9.90 -10.42 0.49
CA THR A 85 10.83 -11.15 -0.39
C THR A 85 10.50 -11.00 -1.88
N HIS A 86 9.20 -10.98 -2.21
CA HIS A 86 8.76 -10.78 -3.60
C HIS A 86 9.15 -9.39 -4.11
N LEU A 87 8.93 -8.34 -3.32
CA LEU A 87 9.31 -6.96 -3.68
C LEU A 87 10.85 -6.81 -3.78
N TRP A 88 11.60 -7.44 -2.87
CA TRP A 88 13.07 -7.46 -2.95
C TRP A 88 13.62 -8.11 -4.23
N SER A 89 12.86 -9.04 -4.82
CA SER A 89 13.19 -9.69 -6.10
C SER A 89 12.96 -8.79 -7.33
N TRP A 90 12.44 -7.57 -7.13
CA TRP A 90 12.27 -6.53 -8.17
C TRP A 90 12.82 -5.18 -7.71
N ARG A 91 13.60 -5.14 -6.63
CA ARG A 91 14.02 -3.90 -5.96
C ARG A 91 14.85 -2.97 -6.84
N CYS A 92 15.49 -3.49 -7.89
CA CYS A 92 16.37 -2.67 -8.72
C CYS A 92 15.63 -1.54 -9.45
N GLY A 93 14.33 -1.71 -9.75
CA GLY A 93 13.50 -0.63 -10.30
C GLY A 93 12.68 0.12 -9.24
N LEU A 94 13.03 0.00 -7.96
CA LEU A 94 12.38 0.67 -6.84
C LEU A 94 13.40 1.57 -6.12
N VAL A 95 12.97 2.74 -5.69
CA VAL A 95 13.78 3.65 -4.86
C VAL A 95 13.25 3.74 -3.43
N GLU A 96 11.97 3.43 -3.20
CA GLU A 96 11.41 3.38 -1.85
C GLU A 96 10.33 2.31 -1.72
N LEU A 97 10.34 1.62 -0.59
CA LEU A 97 9.27 0.75 -0.12
C LEU A 97 8.81 1.29 1.23
N ARG A 98 7.51 1.56 1.37
CA ARG A 98 6.91 1.93 2.65
C ARG A 98 5.83 0.94 3.04
N ILE A 99 5.74 0.63 4.33
CA ILE A 99 4.73 -0.28 4.88
C ILE A 99 4.05 0.36 6.09
N GLY A 100 2.72 0.43 6.07
CA GLY A 100 1.86 0.76 7.20
C GLY A 100 1.26 -0.51 7.80
N ILE A 101 1.12 -0.57 9.13
CA ILE A 101 0.54 -1.70 9.84
C ILE A 101 -0.62 -1.22 10.69
N ASN A 102 -1.79 -1.84 10.55
CA ASN A 102 -3.00 -1.55 11.32
C ASN A 102 -3.41 -0.06 11.30
N GLY A 103 -3.27 0.60 10.14
CA GLY A 103 -3.60 2.01 9.95
C GLY A 103 -2.55 2.99 10.50
N ALA A 104 -1.40 2.51 10.99
CA ALA A 104 -0.27 3.37 11.28
C ALA A 104 0.30 3.98 9.98
N ALA A 105 0.86 5.19 10.10
CA ALA A 105 1.51 5.85 8.97
C ALA A 105 2.61 4.95 8.37
N PRO A 106 2.65 4.73 7.05
CA PRO A 106 3.67 3.89 6.42
C PRO A 106 5.08 4.39 6.72
N GLU A 107 5.94 3.47 7.14
CA GLU A 107 7.36 3.72 7.41
C GLU A 107 8.22 3.16 6.27
N VAL A 108 9.40 3.76 6.04
CA VAL A 108 10.35 3.25 5.04
C VAL A 108 10.91 1.90 5.51
N TRP A 109 10.85 0.93 4.61
CA TRP A 109 11.49 -0.37 4.77
C TRP A 109 12.75 -0.44 3.94
N PRO A 110 13.79 -1.13 4.42
CA PRO A 110 15.05 -1.23 3.70
C PRO A 110 14.83 -1.94 2.36
N LEU A 111 15.31 -1.29 1.30
CA LEU A 111 15.61 -1.89 0.01
C LEU A 111 17.14 -2.02 -0.08
N PRO A 112 17.69 -3.23 0.00
CA PRO A 112 19.12 -3.44 -0.20
C PRO A 112 19.56 -2.95 -1.58
N THR A 113 20.83 -2.58 -1.71
CA THR A 113 21.39 -2.15 -3.00
C THR A 113 21.19 -3.22 -4.08
N CYS A 114 20.92 -2.77 -5.31
CA CYS A 114 20.87 -3.64 -6.48
C CYS A 114 22.27 -4.16 -6.84
N HIS A 115 22.39 -5.43 -7.22
CA HIS A 115 23.68 -6.02 -7.65
C HIS A 115 23.91 -5.81 -9.16
N GLU A 116 23.92 -4.56 -9.62
CA GLU A 116 23.92 -4.20 -11.06
C GLU A 116 25.10 -4.77 -11.86
N ASP A 117 26.23 -4.98 -11.18
CA ASP A 117 27.46 -5.53 -11.72
C ASP A 117 27.40 -7.05 -11.96
N GLU A 118 26.31 -7.71 -11.56
CA GLU A 118 26.14 -9.14 -11.69
C GLU A 118 25.15 -9.57 -12.79
N PRO A 119 25.18 -10.86 -13.19
CA PRO A 119 24.20 -11.41 -14.14
C PRO A 119 22.76 -11.40 -13.63
N ALA A 120 22.55 -11.43 -12.31
CA ALA A 120 21.22 -11.45 -11.68
C ALA A 120 21.09 -10.31 -10.63
N PRO A 121 20.87 -9.05 -11.06
CA PRO A 121 20.95 -7.90 -10.16
C PRO A 121 19.95 -7.91 -9.01
N ASN A 122 18.76 -8.47 -9.25
CA ASN A 122 17.71 -8.60 -8.26
C ASN A 122 17.85 -9.82 -7.33
N ALA A 123 18.91 -10.63 -7.48
CA ALA A 123 19.14 -11.74 -6.55
C ALA A 123 19.21 -11.21 -5.10
N ILE A 124 18.57 -11.94 -4.19
CA ILE A 124 18.63 -11.66 -2.74
C ILE A 124 19.74 -12.54 -2.17
N LYS A 125 20.72 -11.92 -1.55
CA LYS A 125 21.89 -12.58 -0.97
C LYS A 125 21.89 -12.46 0.54
N GLU A 126 22.73 -13.24 1.20
CA GLU A 126 22.84 -13.24 2.66
C GLU A 126 23.22 -11.86 3.21
N GLN A 127 24.12 -11.13 2.54
CA GLN A 127 24.53 -9.78 2.96
C GLN A 127 23.43 -8.71 2.81
N ASP A 128 22.37 -8.99 2.04
CA ASP A 128 21.25 -8.06 1.87
C ASP A 128 20.36 -8.00 3.12
N GLY A 129 20.54 -8.97 4.04
CA GLY A 129 19.78 -9.07 5.28
C GLY A 129 18.49 -9.87 5.12
N LEU A 130 17.56 -9.65 6.05
CA LEU A 130 16.31 -10.40 6.10
C LEU A 130 15.19 -9.64 5.37
N PRO A 131 14.51 -10.24 4.38
CA PRO A 131 13.40 -9.62 3.68
C PRO A 131 12.10 -9.69 4.50
N TYR A 132 12.18 -9.59 5.82
CA TYR A 132 11.02 -9.59 6.71
C TYR A 132 11.31 -8.86 8.02
N ARG A 133 10.23 -8.42 8.68
CA ARG A 133 10.26 -7.92 10.07
C ARG A 133 9.36 -8.76 10.95
N ASN A 134 9.66 -8.76 12.25
CA ASN A 134 8.95 -9.53 13.26
C ASN A 134 7.98 -8.63 14.02
N TYR A 135 6.80 -9.16 14.28
CA TYR A 135 5.75 -8.52 15.08
C TYR A 135 5.22 -9.51 16.12
N GLY A 136 4.46 -9.00 17.08
CA GLY A 136 3.76 -9.87 18.05
C GLY A 136 2.83 -10.85 17.34
N LEU A 137 2.69 -12.06 17.86
CA LEU A 137 1.79 -13.07 17.27
C LEU A 137 0.37 -12.52 17.13
N GLY A 138 -0.19 -12.63 15.93
CA GLY A 138 -1.53 -12.14 15.63
C GLY A 138 -1.69 -10.62 15.66
N SER A 139 -0.60 -9.86 15.69
CA SER A 139 -0.67 -8.39 15.75
C SER A 139 -0.79 -7.74 14.38
N VAL A 140 -0.37 -8.38 13.29
CA VAL A 140 -0.46 -7.81 11.93
C VAL A 140 -1.82 -8.15 11.32
N GLN A 141 -2.74 -7.19 11.23
CA GLN A 141 -4.12 -7.41 10.75
C GLN A 141 -4.41 -6.72 9.41
N ALA A 142 -3.97 -5.48 9.25
CA ALA A 142 -4.04 -4.74 8.00
C ALA A 142 -2.65 -4.22 7.61
N ILE A 143 -2.32 -4.28 6.33
CA ILE A 143 -1.03 -3.88 5.78
C ILE A 143 -1.25 -2.95 4.60
N ASP A 144 -0.70 -1.76 4.66
CA ASP A 144 -0.63 -0.83 3.54
C ASP A 144 0.78 -0.87 2.96
N VAL A 145 0.91 -1.02 1.65
CA VAL A 145 2.18 -1.06 0.93
C VAL A 145 2.20 0.10 -0.05
N GLU A 146 3.27 0.89 -0.03
CA GLU A 146 3.53 1.95 -1.00
C GLU A 146 4.89 1.72 -1.64
N LEU A 147 4.90 1.65 -2.97
CA LEU A 147 6.10 1.52 -3.78
C LEU A 147 6.38 2.86 -4.46
N THR A 148 7.62 3.32 -4.41
CA THR A 148 8.13 4.36 -5.30
C THR A 148 9.13 3.74 -6.25
N TYR A 149 8.83 3.83 -7.53
CA TYR A 149 9.65 3.33 -8.62
C TYR A 149 10.81 4.27 -8.93
N ASP A 150 11.85 3.79 -9.60
CA ASP A 150 13.02 4.59 -10.02
C ASP A 150 12.65 5.77 -10.96
N ASP A 151 11.50 5.73 -11.63
CA ASP A 151 10.92 6.84 -12.37
C ASP A 151 10.08 7.83 -11.52
N LEU A 152 10.10 7.67 -10.20
CA LEU A 152 9.34 8.42 -9.18
C LEU A 152 7.81 8.31 -9.25
N THR A 153 7.28 7.48 -10.12
CA THR A 153 5.86 7.12 -10.00
C THR A 153 5.67 6.21 -8.79
N THR A 154 4.42 6.11 -8.35
CA THR A 154 4.06 5.33 -7.18
C THR A 154 2.97 4.31 -7.48
N GLU A 155 2.95 3.23 -6.71
CA GLU A 155 1.84 2.29 -6.68
C GLU A 155 1.61 1.82 -5.24
N SER A 156 0.34 1.71 -4.86
CA SER A 156 -0.04 1.33 -3.50
C SER A 156 -1.05 0.18 -3.52
N ALA A 157 -1.03 -0.61 -2.45
CA ALA A 157 -1.99 -1.69 -2.22
C ALA A 157 -2.21 -1.90 -0.72
N SER A 158 -3.46 -2.20 -0.35
CA SER A 158 -3.84 -2.55 1.02
C SER A 158 -4.26 -4.02 1.09
N PHE A 159 -3.86 -4.69 2.15
CA PHE A 159 -4.10 -6.11 2.35
C PHE A 159 -4.64 -6.38 3.76
N GLU A 160 -5.74 -7.15 3.82
CA GLU A 160 -6.14 -7.80 5.06
C GLU A 160 -5.28 -9.05 5.28
N ARG A 161 -4.89 -9.33 6.53
CA ARG A 161 -4.03 -10.47 6.91
C ARG A 161 -4.45 -11.76 6.22
N GLN A 162 -5.74 -12.05 6.19
CA GLN A 162 -6.25 -13.32 5.65
C GLN A 162 -5.97 -13.50 4.15
N ALA A 163 -5.84 -12.42 3.39
CA ALA A 163 -5.55 -12.47 1.95
C ALA A 163 -4.07 -12.78 1.65
N VAL A 164 -3.20 -12.56 2.62
CA VAL A 164 -1.73 -12.64 2.48
C VAL A 164 -1.08 -13.57 3.51
N LYS A 165 -1.89 -14.33 4.27
CA LYS A 165 -1.39 -15.32 5.21
C LYS A 165 -0.79 -16.49 4.45
N ILE A 166 0.48 -16.77 4.70
CA ILE A 166 1.22 -17.90 4.11
C ILE A 166 1.39 -19.02 5.14
N PRO A 167 1.60 -20.28 4.70
CA PRO A 167 1.77 -21.43 5.59
C PRO A 167 2.94 -21.34 6.58
#